data_AF-A0A8J2VWL7-F1
#
_entry.id   AF-A0A8J2VWL7-F1
#
_cell.length_a   1.000
_cell.length_b   1.000
_cell.length_c   1.000
_cell.angle_alpha   90.00
_cell.angle_beta   90.00
_cell.angle_gamma   90.00
#
_symmetry.space_group_name_H-M   'P 1'
#
loop_
_entity.id
_entity.type
_entity.pdbx_description
1 polymer ?
#
loop_
_entity_poly.entity_id
_entity_poly.type
_entity_poly.pdbx_seq_one_letter_code
_entity_poly.pdbx_strand_id
1 'polypeptide(L)'
;MAIFGLASAVAGFVKVRYLIDKAVIDNMVFRMHYRITSAIMFLACILVTANNLIGDPISCISDGAVPAHVLNTYCWITYTFTLPYSGAKGVAHPGLGNDYDEEKKIHSYYQWVPFMLFFQGLLFYIPHWIWKNWEEGKVRMISDGMRGTTAIIADDKTNRQNRLVQYLYDTLHMHNTYSFGYFFCEVLNFVNVVGNIFFLDAFLGGAFLSYGTDVVRFSNMNQEQRTDPMIEVFPRITKCTFHKYGASGTIQKHDALCVLALNILNEKIFIFLWFWFIILSVVSGLAIVYSAAVILLPSTRETILKRRFRFGSPNGVEALVKRTQVGDFLLLHLLGQNISLRVYGEVLDELSRRLILGCNPPSAPSTLEMAPIYPDIDKFAKETET
;
A
#
# COMPACT_ATOMS: atom_id res chain seq x y z
N MET A 1 -3.19 2.78 -29.95
CA MET A 1 -1.85 2.27 -29.57
C MET A 1 -1.39 2.75 -28.18
N ALA A 2 -1.44 4.05 -27.86
CA ALA A 2 -0.99 4.58 -26.56
C ALA A 2 -1.76 4.05 -25.32
N ILE A 3 -3.10 3.98 -25.40
CA ILE A 3 -3.94 3.49 -24.29
C ILE A 3 -3.69 2.01 -23.98
N PHE A 4 -3.51 1.17 -25.00
CA PHE A 4 -3.14 -0.24 -24.82
C PHE A 4 -1.76 -0.40 -24.19
N GLY A 5 -0.80 0.47 -24.52
CA GLY A 5 0.52 0.51 -23.87
C GLY A 5 0.42 0.88 -22.38
N LEU A 6 -0.38 1.89 -22.04
CA LEU A 6 -0.62 2.30 -20.64
C LEU A 6 -1.38 1.23 -19.85
N ALA A 7 -2.42 0.62 -20.44
CA ALA A 7 -3.18 -0.45 -19.80
C ALA A 7 -2.30 -1.70 -19.55
N SER A 8 -1.39 -2.02 -20.48
CA SER A 8 -0.39 -3.08 -20.31
C SER A 8 0.59 -2.79 -19.17
N ALA A 9 1.00 -1.53 -18.99
CA ALA A 9 1.84 -1.11 -17.86
C ALA A 9 1.11 -1.30 -16.52
N VAL A 10 -0.18 -0.95 -16.44
CA VAL A 10 -1.01 -1.19 -15.24
C VAL A 10 -1.25 -2.69 -15.00
N ALA A 11 -1.42 -3.48 -16.06
CA ALA A 11 -1.48 -4.95 -15.95
C ALA A 11 -0.20 -5.55 -15.35
N GLY A 12 0.95 -4.86 -15.46
CA GLY A 12 2.19 -5.22 -14.76
C GLY A 12 2.10 -5.13 -13.24
N PHE A 13 1.30 -4.21 -12.70
CA PHE A 13 1.02 -4.11 -11.26
C PHE A 13 0.10 -5.24 -10.79
N VAL A 14 -0.90 -5.61 -11.60
CA VAL A 14 -1.89 -6.65 -11.25
C VAL A 14 -1.40 -8.08 -11.53
N LYS A 15 -0.49 -8.26 -12.50
CA LYS A 15 0.09 -9.58 -12.81
C LYS A 15 0.72 -10.16 -11.56
N VAL A 16 0.06 -11.17 -10.99
CA VAL A 16 0.64 -12.11 -10.03
C VAL A 16 1.68 -12.91 -10.80
N ARG A 17 2.86 -12.33 -11.03
CA ARG A 17 4.02 -13.12 -11.41
C ARG A 17 4.28 -14.05 -10.23
N TYR A 18 4.07 -15.34 -10.44
CA TYR A 18 4.70 -16.43 -9.68
C TYR A 18 6.21 -16.35 -9.92
N LEU A 19 6.85 -15.26 -9.49
CA LEU A 19 8.29 -15.11 -9.48
C LEU A 19 8.76 -15.88 -8.26
N ILE A 20 9.00 -17.18 -8.46
CA ILE A 20 9.68 -18.08 -7.53
C ILE A 20 11.02 -17.48 -7.04
N ASP A 21 11.57 -16.47 -7.74
CA ASP A 21 12.81 -15.77 -7.38
C ASP A 21 12.67 -14.48 -6.54
N LYS A 22 11.51 -13.85 -6.39
CA LYS A 22 11.45 -12.54 -5.70
C LYS A 22 11.29 -12.71 -4.19
N ALA A 23 12.22 -12.15 -3.41
CA ALA A 23 12.12 -12.13 -1.94
C ALA A 23 10.87 -11.35 -1.50
N VAL A 24 10.07 -11.97 -0.63
CA VAL A 24 8.96 -11.36 0.07
C VAL A 24 9.53 -10.52 1.21
N ILE A 25 9.61 -9.21 0.99
CA ILE A 25 10.13 -8.26 1.97
C ILE A 25 9.00 -7.43 2.60
N ASP A 26 7.75 -7.77 2.31
CA ASP A 26 6.57 -6.96 2.63
C ASP A 26 5.38 -7.79 3.12
N ASN A 27 4.49 -7.11 3.86
CA ASN A 27 3.23 -7.69 4.33
C ASN A 27 2.11 -7.50 3.29
N MET A 28 1.01 -8.23 3.49
CA MET A 28 -0.19 -8.10 2.64
C MET A 28 -0.71 -6.66 2.58
N VAL A 29 -0.64 -5.94 3.71
CA VAL A 29 -1.10 -4.55 3.80
C VAL A 29 -0.28 -3.63 2.90
N PHE A 30 1.06 -3.73 2.88
CA PHE A 30 1.90 -3.00 1.93
C PHE A 30 1.44 -3.23 0.49
N ARG A 31 1.18 -4.50 0.12
CA ARG A 31 0.70 -4.84 -1.23
C ARG A 31 -0.66 -4.23 -1.55
N MET A 32 -1.54 -4.10 -0.57
CA MET A 32 -2.82 -3.38 -0.78
C MET A 32 -2.59 -1.92 -1.14
N HIS A 33 -1.60 -1.24 -0.55
CA HIS A 33 -1.23 0.14 -0.90
C HIS A 33 -0.55 0.26 -2.27
N TYR A 34 0.70 -0.20 -2.39
CA TYR A 34 1.54 0.11 -3.55
C TYR A 34 1.15 -0.67 -4.81
N ARG A 35 0.47 -1.81 -4.66
CA ARG A 35 0.13 -2.69 -5.78
C ARG A 35 -1.33 -2.54 -6.17
N ILE A 36 -2.24 -2.79 -5.24
CA ILE A 36 -3.67 -2.79 -5.53
C ILE A 36 -4.18 -1.35 -5.66
N THR A 37 -3.96 -0.52 -4.65
CA THR A 37 -4.47 0.87 -4.65
C THR A 37 -3.82 1.71 -5.73
N SER A 38 -2.49 1.62 -5.89
CA SER A 38 -1.81 2.33 -7.00
C SER A 38 -2.33 1.87 -8.37
N ALA A 39 -2.57 0.58 -8.59
CA ALA A 39 -3.15 0.10 -9.83
C ALA A 39 -4.59 0.59 -10.06
N ILE A 40 -5.42 0.60 -9.01
CA ILE A 40 -6.78 1.19 -9.06
C ILE A 40 -6.71 2.64 -9.51
N MET A 41 -5.81 3.44 -8.91
CA MET A 41 -5.65 4.87 -9.25
C MET A 41 -5.21 5.06 -10.70
N PHE A 42 -4.18 4.33 -11.15
CA PHE A 42 -3.72 4.45 -12.54
C PHE A 42 -4.75 3.93 -13.54
N LEU A 43 -5.49 2.87 -13.22
CA LEU A 43 -6.58 2.38 -14.06
C LEU A 43 -7.69 3.43 -14.18
N ALA A 44 -8.11 4.02 -13.06
CA ALA A 44 -9.11 5.09 -13.05
C ALA A 44 -8.63 6.32 -13.85
N CYS A 45 -7.38 6.73 -13.67
CA CYS A 45 -6.76 7.80 -14.46
C CYS A 45 -6.81 7.50 -15.96
N ILE A 46 -6.43 6.29 -16.38
CA ILE A 46 -6.48 5.88 -17.79
C ILE A 46 -7.92 5.89 -18.30
N LEU A 47 -8.88 5.40 -17.51
CA LEU A 47 -10.29 5.34 -17.90
C LEU A 47 -10.88 6.73 -18.13
N VAL A 48 -10.65 7.67 -17.20
CA VAL A 48 -11.11 9.06 -17.34
C VAL A 48 -10.42 9.74 -18.52
N THR A 49 -9.10 9.54 -18.68
CA THR A 49 -8.34 10.12 -19.80
C THR A 49 -8.75 9.55 -21.16
N ALA A 50 -9.03 8.25 -21.23
CA ALA A 50 -9.49 7.61 -22.46
C ALA A 50 -10.85 8.16 -22.89
N ASN A 51 -11.76 8.40 -21.95
CA ASN A 51 -13.04 9.03 -22.26
C ASN A 51 -12.88 10.46 -22.77
N ASN A 52 -11.94 11.23 -22.21
CA ASN A 52 -11.62 12.58 -22.68
C ASN A 52 -10.99 12.62 -24.09
N LEU A 53 -10.35 11.53 -24.53
CA LEU A 53 -9.67 11.47 -25.84
C LEU A 53 -10.55 10.88 -26.94
N ILE A 54 -11.40 9.90 -26.60
CA ILE A 54 -12.19 9.12 -27.58
C ILE A 54 -13.63 9.62 -27.69
N GLY A 55 -14.20 10.13 -26.60
CA GLY A 55 -15.57 10.63 -26.56
C GLY A 55 -15.64 12.16 -26.48
N ASP A 56 -16.84 12.69 -26.68
CA ASP A 56 -17.14 14.10 -26.38
C ASP A 56 -17.33 14.25 -24.85
N PRO A 57 -16.43 14.94 -24.13
CA PRO A 57 -16.52 15.02 -22.68
C PRO A 57 -17.70 15.88 -22.20
N ILE A 58 -18.14 16.81 -23.06
CA ILE A 58 -19.29 17.69 -22.87
C ILE A 58 -20.07 17.83 -24.18
N SER A 59 -21.39 17.80 -24.10
CA SER A 59 -22.28 18.07 -25.23
C SER A 59 -23.29 19.13 -24.85
N CYS A 60 -23.26 20.27 -25.54
CA CYS A 60 -24.09 21.44 -25.26
C CYS A 60 -25.13 21.67 -26.35
N ILE A 61 -26.34 22.03 -25.94
CA ILE A 61 -27.44 22.46 -26.81
C ILE A 61 -27.69 23.96 -26.66
N SER A 62 -27.93 24.64 -27.79
CA SER A 62 -28.27 26.07 -27.88
C SER A 62 -29.17 26.33 -29.10
N ASP A 63 -29.74 27.53 -29.21
CA ASP A 63 -30.70 27.95 -30.25
C ASP A 63 -30.11 28.13 -31.66
N GLY A 64 -28.97 27.50 -31.97
CA GLY A 64 -28.36 27.49 -33.31
C GLY A 64 -27.58 28.74 -33.71
N ALA A 65 -27.52 29.77 -32.85
CA ALA A 65 -26.77 31.01 -33.12
C ALA A 65 -25.22 30.83 -33.12
N VAL A 66 -24.73 29.75 -32.50
CA VAL A 66 -23.31 29.42 -32.37
C VAL A 66 -23.09 27.97 -32.81
N PRO A 67 -22.06 27.67 -33.62
CA PRO A 67 -21.73 26.30 -33.97
C PRO A 67 -21.47 25.43 -32.74
N ALA A 68 -22.08 24.24 -32.68
CA ALA A 68 -22.03 23.35 -31.52
C ALA A 68 -20.59 22.99 -31.09
N HIS A 69 -19.66 22.80 -32.04
CA HIS A 69 -18.27 22.48 -31.70
C HIS A 69 -17.57 23.62 -30.95
N VAL A 70 -17.78 24.88 -31.34
CA VAL A 70 -17.19 26.05 -30.66
C VAL A 70 -17.74 26.15 -29.25
N LEU A 71 -19.05 25.95 -29.11
CA LEU A 71 -19.73 25.99 -27.82
C LEU A 71 -19.23 24.87 -26.90
N ASN A 72 -19.16 23.63 -27.39
CA ASN A 72 -18.65 22.49 -26.63
C ASN A 72 -17.21 22.74 -26.16
N THR A 73 -16.31 23.19 -27.04
CA THR A 73 -14.92 23.49 -26.67
C THR A 73 -14.80 24.65 -25.68
N TYR A 74 -15.57 25.72 -25.87
CA TYR A 74 -15.56 26.87 -24.98
C TYR A 74 -16.05 26.51 -23.58
N CYS A 75 -17.20 25.83 -23.50
CA CYS A 75 -17.80 25.40 -22.23
C CYS A 75 -16.96 24.33 -21.53
N TRP A 76 -16.27 23.48 -22.30
CA TRP A 76 -15.31 22.53 -21.75
C TRP A 76 -14.15 23.25 -21.05
N ILE A 77 -13.53 24.24 -21.70
CA ILE A 77 -12.29 24.91 -21.22
C ILE A 77 -12.58 25.89 -20.08
N THR A 78 -13.67 26.64 -20.17
CA THR A 78 -13.93 27.80 -19.31
C THR A 78 -14.39 27.35 -17.93
N TYR A 79 -15.68 27.03 -17.80
CA TYR A 79 -16.30 26.39 -16.65
C TYR A 79 -17.77 26.18 -17.00
N THR A 80 -18.41 25.31 -16.24
CA THR A 80 -19.87 25.20 -16.23
C THR A 80 -20.37 25.52 -14.82
N PHE A 81 -21.64 25.83 -14.66
CA PHE A 81 -22.20 26.13 -13.35
C PHE A 81 -23.60 25.55 -13.17
N THR A 82 -23.98 25.37 -11.92
CA THR A 82 -25.36 25.06 -11.51
C THR A 82 -25.85 26.18 -10.59
N LEU A 83 -27.13 26.48 -10.68
CA LEU A 83 -27.80 27.40 -9.77
C LEU A 83 -28.30 26.64 -8.53
N PRO A 84 -28.33 27.26 -7.35
CA PRO A 84 -28.91 26.65 -6.17
C PRO A 84 -30.41 26.40 -6.44
N TYR A 85 -30.97 25.39 -5.79
CA TYR A 85 -32.34 24.96 -6.06
C TYR A 85 -33.34 26.07 -5.71
N SER A 86 -33.72 26.88 -6.70
CA SER A 86 -34.93 27.68 -6.64
C SER A 86 -36.09 26.71 -6.87
N GLY A 87 -36.93 26.48 -5.87
CA GLY A 87 -38.14 25.63 -5.94
C GLY A 87 -39.21 26.14 -6.93
N ALA A 88 -38.80 26.86 -7.97
CA ALA A 88 -39.61 27.36 -9.05
C ALA A 88 -40.16 26.18 -9.87
N LYS A 89 -41.48 25.99 -9.79
CA LYS A 89 -42.22 25.10 -10.70
C LYS A 89 -41.97 25.58 -12.14
N GLY A 90 -41.40 24.73 -12.99
CA GLY A 90 -41.19 25.02 -14.42
C GLY A 90 -39.76 24.92 -14.97
N VAL A 91 -38.79 24.38 -14.20
CA VAL A 91 -37.42 24.16 -14.68
C VAL A 91 -37.24 22.77 -15.31
N ALA A 92 -36.48 22.68 -16.40
CA ALA A 92 -36.27 21.42 -17.14
C ALA A 92 -35.45 20.39 -16.35
N HIS A 93 -34.48 20.83 -15.53
CA HIS A 93 -33.70 20.00 -14.62
C HIS A 93 -33.38 20.75 -13.32
N PRO A 94 -33.20 20.04 -12.19
CA PRO A 94 -32.73 20.65 -10.93
C PRO A 94 -31.40 21.38 -11.13
N GLY A 95 -31.27 22.56 -10.55
CA GLY A 95 -30.06 23.39 -10.65
C GLY A 95 -29.94 24.22 -11.94
N LEU A 96 -31.02 24.28 -12.74
CA LEU A 96 -31.17 25.18 -13.88
C LEU A 96 -32.27 26.19 -13.59
N GLY A 97 -32.07 27.45 -13.99
CA GLY A 97 -33.01 28.53 -13.72
C GLY A 97 -32.58 29.85 -14.37
N ASN A 98 -33.42 30.89 -14.15
CA ASN A 98 -33.08 32.25 -14.53
C ASN A 98 -32.00 32.80 -13.60
N ASP A 99 -31.08 33.56 -14.18
CA ASP A 99 -29.90 34.12 -13.50
C ASP A 99 -30.30 35.37 -12.68
N TYR A 100 -30.95 35.17 -11.53
CA TYR A 100 -31.40 36.24 -10.62
C TYR A 100 -30.37 36.55 -9.51
N ASP A 101 -29.11 36.73 -9.87
CA ASP A 101 -28.04 37.14 -8.92
C ASP A 101 -27.84 36.19 -7.72
N GLU A 102 -28.29 34.94 -7.83
CA GLU A 102 -28.10 33.88 -6.84
C GLU A 102 -26.65 33.33 -6.88
N GLU A 103 -26.16 32.79 -5.75
CA GLU A 103 -24.80 32.23 -5.65
C GLU A 103 -24.61 31.03 -6.61
N LYS A 104 -23.86 31.23 -7.69
CA LYS A 104 -23.57 30.19 -8.69
C LYS A 104 -22.53 29.21 -8.18
N LYS A 105 -22.82 27.91 -8.26
CA LYS A 105 -21.81 26.86 -8.00
C LYS A 105 -21.06 26.54 -9.28
N ILE A 106 -19.77 26.84 -9.30
CA ILE A 106 -18.89 26.66 -10.47
C ILE A 106 -18.28 25.25 -10.44
N HIS A 107 -18.34 24.57 -11.58
CA HIS A 107 -17.82 23.23 -11.81
C HIS A 107 -16.70 23.27 -12.84
N SER A 108 -15.46 23.06 -12.37
CA SER A 108 -14.27 22.93 -13.22
C SER A 108 -13.31 21.80 -12.77
N TYR A 109 -13.58 21.16 -11.63
CA TYR A 109 -12.72 20.12 -11.05
C TYR A 109 -12.54 18.90 -11.98
N TYR A 110 -13.52 18.59 -12.84
CA TYR A 110 -13.50 17.43 -13.73
C TYR A 110 -12.32 17.43 -14.71
N GLN A 111 -11.80 18.61 -15.06
CA GLN A 111 -10.58 18.76 -15.87
C GLN A 111 -9.33 18.24 -15.14
N TRP A 112 -9.32 18.36 -13.80
CA TRP A 112 -8.17 18.05 -12.94
C TRP A 112 -8.18 16.62 -12.40
N VAL A 113 -9.32 15.92 -12.49
CA VAL A 113 -9.49 14.55 -11.98
C VAL A 113 -8.41 13.57 -12.47
N PRO A 114 -8.02 13.54 -13.77
CA PRO A 114 -6.97 12.62 -14.23
C PRO A 114 -5.60 12.88 -13.56
N PHE A 115 -5.19 14.14 -13.45
CA PHE A 115 -3.92 14.52 -12.83
C PHE A 115 -3.90 14.18 -11.35
N MET A 116 -5.04 14.42 -10.69
CA MET A 116 -5.26 14.10 -9.29
C MET A 116 -5.12 12.59 -9.05
N LEU A 117 -5.84 11.75 -9.81
CA LEU A 117 -5.76 10.29 -9.72
C LEU A 117 -4.34 9.77 -9.99
N PHE A 118 -3.65 10.34 -10.98
CA PHE A 118 -2.26 9.97 -11.27
C PHE A 118 -1.33 10.28 -10.09
N PHE A 119 -1.44 11.48 -9.51
CA PHE A 119 -0.65 11.90 -8.36
C PHE A 119 -0.92 11.02 -7.13
N GLN A 120 -2.19 10.71 -6.85
CA GLN A 120 -2.54 9.77 -5.78
C GLN A 120 -1.94 8.38 -6.01
N GLY A 121 -1.97 7.88 -7.25
CA GLY A 121 -1.33 6.61 -7.62
C GLY A 121 0.15 6.58 -7.27
N LEU A 122 0.87 7.69 -7.50
CA LEU A 122 2.27 7.84 -7.08
C LEU A 122 2.43 7.87 -5.56
N LEU A 123 1.59 8.64 -4.85
CA LEU A 123 1.63 8.73 -3.39
C LEU A 123 1.50 7.36 -2.71
N PHE A 124 0.59 6.49 -3.18
CA PHE A 124 0.45 5.12 -2.67
C PHE A 124 1.64 4.20 -2.97
N TYR A 125 2.47 4.54 -3.96
CA TYR A 125 3.67 3.77 -4.29
C TYR A 125 4.90 4.17 -3.45
N ILE A 126 4.97 5.44 -3.02
CA ILE A 126 6.13 6.02 -2.33
C ILE A 126 6.57 5.23 -1.09
N PRO A 127 5.69 4.84 -0.14
CA PRO A 127 6.13 4.14 1.07
C PRO A 127 6.85 2.81 0.77
N HIS A 128 6.38 2.08 -0.24
CA HIS A 128 7.05 0.85 -0.67
C HIS A 128 8.39 1.13 -1.37
N TRP A 129 8.46 2.18 -2.17
CA TRP A 129 9.71 2.59 -2.81
C TRP A 129 10.79 2.96 -1.77
N ILE A 130 10.41 3.71 -0.72
CA ILE A 130 11.29 4.03 0.41
C ILE A 130 11.75 2.74 1.11
N TRP A 131 10.82 1.86 1.47
CA TRP A 131 11.16 0.59 2.14
C TRP A 131 12.13 -0.26 1.29
N LYS A 132 11.87 -0.36 -0.01
CA LYS A 132 12.71 -1.14 -0.93
C LYS A 132 14.14 -0.59 -0.99
N ASN A 133 14.31 0.73 -0.92
CA ASN A 133 15.63 1.35 -0.92
C ASN A 133 16.36 1.13 0.41
N TRP A 134 15.67 1.10 1.55
CA TRP A 134 16.28 0.79 2.86
C TRP A 134 16.62 -0.68 3.05
N GLU A 135 15.84 -1.58 2.45
CA GLU A 135 16.08 -3.01 2.51
C GLU A 135 17.30 -3.43 1.68
N GLU A 136 17.60 -2.74 0.57
CA GLU A 136 18.79 -2.99 -0.27
C GLU A 136 18.93 -4.45 -0.76
N GLY A 137 17.86 -5.26 -0.64
CA GLY A 137 17.87 -6.67 -1.01
C GLY A 137 18.57 -7.61 0.00
N LYS A 138 18.78 -7.20 1.25
CA LYS A 138 19.39 -8.03 2.31
C LYS A 138 18.72 -9.39 2.47
N VAL A 139 17.41 -9.44 2.66
CA VAL A 139 16.60 -10.67 2.78
C VAL A 139 16.75 -11.53 1.53
N ARG A 140 16.83 -10.92 0.33
CA ARG A 140 17.08 -11.68 -0.90
C ARG A 140 18.45 -12.35 -0.88
N MET A 141 19.51 -11.62 -0.54
CA MET A 141 20.87 -12.16 -0.47
C MET A 141 20.99 -13.26 0.59
N ILE A 142 20.39 -13.04 1.76
CA ILE A 142 20.43 -13.98 2.89
C ILE A 142 19.64 -15.26 2.60
N SER A 143 18.51 -15.16 1.90
CA SER A 143 17.68 -16.31 1.55
C SER A 143 18.08 -16.98 0.23
N ASP A 144 19.01 -16.40 -0.53
CA ASP A 144 19.41 -16.93 -1.83
C ASP A 144 20.01 -18.34 -1.70
N GLY A 145 19.65 -19.23 -2.61
CA GLY A 145 20.08 -20.63 -2.56
C GLY A 145 19.46 -21.50 -1.46
N MET A 146 18.60 -20.95 -0.58
CA MET A 146 17.75 -21.70 0.37
C MET A 146 16.27 -21.73 -0.06
N ARG A 147 15.97 -21.19 -1.24
CA ARG A 147 14.62 -21.06 -1.82
C ARG A 147 14.43 -22.05 -2.97
N GLY A 148 13.26 -22.67 -3.02
CA GLY A 148 12.87 -23.53 -4.15
C GLY A 148 13.67 -24.83 -4.29
N THR A 149 13.63 -25.39 -5.51
CA THR A 149 14.25 -26.66 -5.92
C THR A 149 15.78 -26.61 -6.02
N THR A 150 16.44 -25.49 -5.72
CA THR A 150 17.91 -25.35 -5.77
C THR A 150 18.61 -26.01 -4.56
N ALA A 151 17.86 -26.47 -3.56
CA ALA A 151 18.36 -27.12 -2.35
C ALA A 151 18.70 -28.63 -2.51
N ILE A 152 19.06 -29.09 -3.73
CA ILE A 152 19.19 -30.52 -4.07
C ILE A 152 20.56 -31.13 -3.66
N ILE A 153 21.59 -30.32 -3.37
CA ILE A 153 22.89 -30.83 -2.89
C ILE A 153 22.95 -30.72 -1.36
N ALA A 154 22.87 -31.87 -0.67
CA ALA A 154 22.78 -31.94 0.79
C ALA A 154 24.00 -31.36 1.53
N ASP A 155 25.20 -31.50 0.97
CA ASP A 155 26.45 -31.04 1.61
C ASP A 155 26.63 -29.50 1.50
N ASP A 156 26.21 -28.92 0.38
CA ASP A 156 26.18 -27.47 0.18
C ASP A 156 25.07 -26.80 1.04
N LYS A 157 23.95 -27.50 1.24
CA LYS A 157 22.84 -27.01 2.09
C LYS A 157 23.29 -26.78 3.54
N THR A 158 23.98 -27.73 4.16
CA THR A 158 24.41 -27.64 5.57
C THR A 158 25.43 -26.51 5.78
N ASN A 159 26.37 -26.36 4.85
CA ASN A 159 27.35 -25.28 4.89
C ASN A 159 26.70 -23.90 4.75
N ARG A 160 25.73 -23.75 3.84
CA ARG A 160 24.96 -22.50 3.69
C ARG A 160 24.11 -22.19 4.91
N GLN A 161 23.47 -23.19 5.51
CA GLN A 161 22.72 -23.04 6.74
C GLN A 161 23.61 -22.56 7.90
N ASN A 162 24.79 -23.18 8.07
CA ASN A 162 25.74 -22.77 9.10
C ASN A 162 26.25 -21.34 8.89
N ARG A 163 26.50 -20.93 7.64
CA ARG A 163 26.85 -19.55 7.29
C ARG A 163 25.72 -18.57 7.63
N LEU A 164 24.46 -18.95 7.36
CA LEU A 164 23.30 -18.14 7.72
C LEU A 164 23.20 -17.97 9.24
N VAL A 165 23.31 -19.06 10.01
CA VAL A 165 23.24 -18.98 11.48
C VAL A 165 24.41 -18.15 12.03
N GLN A 166 25.61 -18.34 11.48
CA GLN A 166 26.79 -17.55 11.84
C GLN A 166 26.53 -16.06 11.60
N TYR A 167 26.05 -15.70 10.42
CA TYR A 167 25.68 -14.32 10.10
C TYR A 167 24.64 -13.76 11.08
N LEU A 168 23.55 -14.49 11.35
CA LEU A 168 22.49 -14.06 12.28
C LEU A 168 23.00 -13.87 13.71
N TYR A 169 23.96 -14.71 14.13
CA TYR A 169 24.59 -14.61 15.44
C TYR A 169 25.55 -13.41 15.52
N ASP A 170 26.38 -13.20 14.50
CA ASP A 170 27.38 -12.13 14.46
C ASP A 170 26.75 -10.74 14.29
N THR A 171 25.58 -10.67 13.64
CA THR A 171 24.85 -9.41 13.39
C THR A 171 23.72 -9.15 14.37
N LEU A 172 23.60 -9.96 15.43
CA LEU A 172 22.59 -9.80 16.47
C LEU A 172 22.64 -8.37 17.04
N HIS A 173 21.47 -7.76 17.26
CA HIS A 173 21.29 -6.40 17.78
C HIS A 173 21.66 -5.25 16.84
N MET A 174 22.16 -5.52 15.63
CA MET A 174 22.48 -4.46 14.65
C MET A 174 21.29 -4.09 13.75
N HIS A 175 20.18 -4.82 13.82
CA HIS A 175 19.03 -4.66 12.92
C HIS A 175 17.95 -3.66 13.38
N ASN A 176 18.23 -2.83 14.39
CA ASN A 176 17.23 -1.88 14.91
C ASN A 176 16.91 -0.75 13.92
N THR A 177 17.92 -0.19 13.24
CA THR A 177 17.70 0.83 12.19
C THR A 177 16.89 0.26 11.03
N TYR A 178 17.15 -1.01 10.69
CA TYR A 178 16.40 -1.73 9.67
C TYR A 178 14.91 -1.87 10.03
N SER A 179 14.62 -2.29 11.27
CA SER A 179 13.23 -2.43 11.74
C SER A 179 12.52 -1.10 11.94
N PHE A 180 13.23 -0.07 12.40
CA PHE A 180 12.70 1.29 12.42
C PHE A 180 12.22 1.70 11.04
N GLY A 181 13.00 1.40 10.00
CA GLY A 181 12.63 1.75 8.64
C GLY A 181 11.37 1.05 8.15
N TYR A 182 11.17 -0.21 8.55
CA TYR A 182 9.97 -0.98 8.25
C TYR A 182 8.72 -0.35 8.87
N PHE A 183 8.75 -0.14 10.18
CA PHE A 183 7.62 0.42 10.92
C PHE A 183 7.33 1.86 10.53
N PHE A 184 8.36 2.64 10.19
CA PHE A 184 8.18 3.97 9.62
C PHE A 184 7.39 3.92 8.31
N CYS A 185 7.72 3.01 7.39
CA CYS A 185 6.98 2.86 6.14
C CYS A 185 5.55 2.34 6.38
N GLU A 186 5.32 1.52 7.40
CA GLU A 186 3.99 1.08 7.80
C GLU A 186 3.12 2.24 8.30
N VAL A 187 3.65 3.08 9.18
CA VAL A 187 2.99 4.32 9.61
C VAL A 187 2.76 5.26 8.43
N LEU A 188 3.75 5.41 7.54
CA LEU A 188 3.64 6.25 6.36
C LEU A 188 2.52 5.78 5.42
N ASN A 189 2.30 4.47 5.26
CA ASN A 189 1.16 3.95 4.49
C ASN A 189 -0.19 4.37 5.11
N PHE A 190 -0.32 4.32 6.44
CA PHE A 190 -1.53 4.75 7.13
C PHE A 190 -1.76 6.26 7.01
N VAL A 191 -0.71 7.06 7.25
CA VAL A 191 -0.76 8.52 7.04
C VAL A 191 -1.10 8.84 5.60
N ASN A 192 -0.56 8.09 4.63
CA ASN A 192 -0.84 8.30 3.23
C ASN A 192 -2.31 8.04 2.87
N VAL A 193 -2.93 6.95 3.33
CA VAL A 193 -4.36 6.71 3.03
C VAL A 193 -5.26 7.76 3.69
N VAL A 194 -5.00 8.11 4.95
CA VAL A 194 -5.76 9.15 5.67
C VAL A 194 -5.58 10.51 4.99
N GLY A 195 -4.35 10.87 4.63
CA GLY A 195 -4.05 12.09 3.90
C GLY A 195 -4.73 12.15 2.53
N ASN A 196 -4.80 11.02 1.81
CA ASN A 196 -5.51 10.95 0.52
C ASN A 196 -7.03 11.11 0.66
N ILE A 197 -7.62 10.67 1.77
CA ILE A 197 -9.05 10.91 2.06
C ILE A 197 -9.29 12.42 2.23
N PHE A 198 -8.48 13.11 3.04
CA PHE A 198 -8.61 14.56 3.23
C PHE A 198 -8.28 15.35 1.97
N PHE A 199 -7.31 14.88 1.17
CA PHE A 199 -6.99 15.48 -0.11
C PHE A 199 -8.16 15.41 -1.10
N LEU A 200 -8.85 14.26 -1.16
CA LEU A 200 -10.09 14.12 -1.94
C LEU A 200 -11.21 15.01 -1.43
N ASP A 201 -11.36 15.10 -0.12
CA ASP A 201 -12.37 15.94 0.51
C ASP A 201 -12.16 17.42 0.18
N ALA A 202 -10.93 17.93 0.33
CA ALA A 202 -10.59 19.27 -0.08
C ALA A 202 -10.78 19.51 -1.58
N PHE A 203 -10.43 18.52 -2.43
CA PHE A 203 -10.59 18.60 -3.88
C PHE A 203 -12.06 18.68 -4.31
N LEU A 204 -12.97 18.00 -3.60
CA LEU A 204 -14.42 17.99 -3.87
C LEU A 204 -15.21 19.01 -3.04
N GLY A 205 -14.53 19.95 -2.36
CA GLY A 205 -15.18 21.02 -1.61
C GLY A 205 -15.85 20.57 -0.29
N GLY A 206 -15.29 19.57 0.39
CA GLY A 206 -15.74 19.09 1.70
C GLY A 206 -16.84 18.02 1.66
N ALA A 207 -17.17 17.52 0.47
CA ALA A 207 -18.27 16.58 0.29
C ALA A 207 -17.84 15.10 0.24
N PHE A 208 -16.54 14.80 0.23
CA PHE A 208 -16.07 13.43 0.05
C PHE A 208 -16.27 12.58 1.31
N LEU A 209 -16.09 13.14 2.50
CA LEU A 209 -16.20 12.40 3.75
C LEU A 209 -17.61 11.82 3.97
N SER A 210 -18.67 12.59 3.69
CA SER A 210 -20.06 12.12 3.81
C SER A 210 -20.55 11.34 2.59
N TYR A 211 -19.77 11.33 1.51
CA TYR A 211 -20.19 10.83 0.21
C TYR A 211 -20.73 9.40 0.25
N GLY A 212 -19.96 8.44 0.78
CA GLY A 212 -20.38 7.04 0.79
C GLY A 212 -21.56 6.77 1.72
N THR A 213 -21.65 7.45 2.86
CA THR A 213 -22.79 7.34 3.78
C THR A 213 -24.07 7.87 3.14
N ASP A 214 -23.99 8.97 2.40
CA ASP A 214 -25.13 9.55 1.69
C ASP A 214 -25.57 8.65 0.52
N VAL A 215 -24.62 8.03 -0.18
CA VAL A 215 -24.90 7.07 -1.26
C VAL A 215 -25.72 5.88 -0.74
N VAL A 216 -25.31 5.29 0.39
CA VAL A 216 -26.02 4.16 1.02
C VAL A 216 -27.40 4.59 1.51
N ARG A 217 -27.50 5.72 2.20
CA ARG A 217 -28.75 6.22 2.80
C ARG A 217 -29.86 6.38 1.77
N PHE A 218 -29.53 6.89 0.60
CA PHE A 218 -30.52 7.17 -0.44
C PHE A 218 -30.54 6.10 -1.55
N SER A 219 -29.79 4.99 -1.41
CA SER A 219 -29.66 3.93 -2.43
C SER A 219 -30.98 3.31 -2.90
N ASN A 220 -32.03 3.37 -2.08
CA ASN A 220 -33.36 2.81 -2.38
C ASN A 220 -34.32 3.80 -3.06
N MET A 221 -33.90 5.05 -3.32
CA MET A 221 -34.72 6.05 -4.00
C MET A 221 -34.41 6.12 -5.49
N ASN A 222 -35.45 6.28 -6.32
CA ASN A 222 -35.30 6.48 -7.76
C ASN A 222 -34.44 7.72 -8.05
N GLN A 223 -33.42 7.54 -8.90
CA GLN A 223 -32.38 8.54 -9.12
C GLN A 223 -32.89 9.85 -9.76
N GLU A 224 -34.04 9.82 -10.43
CA GLU A 224 -34.69 11.00 -11.03
C GLU A 224 -35.44 11.89 -10.02
N GLN A 225 -35.85 11.32 -8.89
CA GLN A 225 -36.56 12.04 -7.81
C GLN A 225 -35.63 12.36 -6.63
N ARG A 226 -34.35 11.98 -6.74
CA ARG A 226 -33.35 12.15 -5.70
C ARG A 226 -32.75 13.54 -5.82
N THR A 227 -32.93 14.37 -4.81
CA THR A 227 -32.19 15.64 -4.63
C THR A 227 -31.01 15.36 -3.72
N ASP A 228 -30.08 14.51 -4.20
CA ASP A 228 -28.91 14.11 -3.44
C ASP A 228 -27.80 15.16 -3.49
N PRO A 229 -27.06 15.35 -2.38
CA PRO A 229 -25.82 16.13 -2.36
C PRO A 229 -24.80 15.67 -3.42
N MET A 230 -24.91 14.43 -3.89
CA MET A 230 -24.07 13.85 -4.92
C MET A 230 -24.27 14.49 -6.31
N ILE A 231 -25.49 14.90 -6.69
CA ILE A 231 -25.72 15.67 -7.93
C ILE A 231 -25.10 17.07 -7.81
N GLU A 232 -25.03 17.60 -6.58
CA GLU A 232 -24.42 18.90 -6.30
C GLU A 232 -22.89 18.88 -6.42
N VAL A 233 -22.26 17.71 -6.24
CA VAL A 233 -20.81 17.52 -6.40
C VAL A 233 -20.47 17.09 -7.84
N PHE A 234 -21.24 16.17 -8.42
CA PHE A 234 -21.06 15.65 -9.77
C PHE A 234 -22.29 15.86 -10.66
N PRO A 235 -22.61 17.11 -11.05
CA PRO A 235 -23.78 17.36 -11.89
C PRO A 235 -23.60 16.74 -13.27
N ARG A 236 -24.63 16.04 -13.75
CA ARG A 236 -24.66 15.48 -15.10
C ARG A 236 -25.13 16.49 -16.14
N ILE A 237 -25.84 17.53 -15.69
CA ILE A 237 -26.39 18.61 -16.52
C ILE A 237 -25.99 19.93 -15.86
N THR A 238 -25.47 20.84 -16.65
CA THR A 238 -24.96 22.15 -16.20
C THR A 238 -25.33 23.24 -17.19
N LYS A 239 -25.21 24.50 -16.76
CA LYS A 239 -25.37 25.68 -17.61
C LYS A 239 -24.01 26.25 -17.98
N CYS A 240 -23.90 26.77 -19.19
CA CYS A 240 -22.75 27.51 -19.69
C CYS A 240 -23.21 28.78 -20.39
N THR A 241 -22.51 29.90 -20.17
CA THR A 241 -22.82 31.19 -20.79
C THR A 241 -21.75 31.57 -21.80
N PHE A 242 -22.09 31.59 -23.09
CA PHE A 242 -21.19 32.00 -24.17
C PHE A 242 -21.44 33.47 -24.53
N HIS A 243 -20.37 34.26 -24.57
CA HIS A 243 -20.44 35.69 -24.91
C HIS A 243 -19.91 35.93 -26.32
N LYS A 244 -20.70 36.56 -27.18
CA LYS A 244 -20.35 36.89 -28.56
C LYS A 244 -20.65 38.35 -28.86
N TYR A 245 -19.87 38.98 -29.73
CA TYR A 245 -20.19 40.31 -30.25
C TYR A 245 -21.23 40.21 -31.38
N GLY A 246 -22.34 40.94 -31.24
CA GLY A 246 -23.37 41.08 -32.27
C GLY A 246 -22.98 42.08 -33.36
N ALA A 247 -23.79 42.19 -34.41
CA ALA A 247 -23.53 43.09 -35.54
C ALA A 247 -23.40 44.58 -35.13
N SER A 248 -24.04 44.98 -34.03
CA SER A 248 -23.96 46.34 -33.45
C SER A 248 -22.73 46.56 -32.55
N GLY A 249 -21.84 45.57 -32.40
CA GLY A 249 -20.69 45.64 -31.49
C GLY A 249 -21.01 45.46 -30.01
N THR A 250 -22.28 45.23 -29.66
CA THR A 250 -22.72 44.94 -28.29
C THR A 250 -22.54 43.46 -27.95
N ILE A 251 -22.24 43.15 -26.69
CA ILE A 251 -22.10 41.77 -26.19
C ILE A 251 -23.48 41.10 -26.14
N GLN A 252 -23.63 39.98 -26.83
CA GLN A 252 -24.78 39.09 -26.78
C GLN A 252 -24.44 37.85 -25.94
N LYS A 253 -25.34 37.51 -25.01
CA LYS A 253 -25.24 36.33 -24.16
C LYS A 253 -26.02 35.17 -24.78
N HIS A 254 -25.38 34.02 -24.87
CA HIS A 254 -25.98 32.77 -25.33
C HIS A 254 -25.87 31.74 -24.21
N ASP A 255 -27.02 31.36 -23.65
CA ASP A 255 -27.09 30.31 -22.63
C ASP A 255 -27.16 28.94 -23.31
N ALA A 256 -26.34 28.03 -22.82
CA ALA A 256 -26.31 26.64 -23.28
C ALA A 256 -26.58 25.69 -22.11
N LEU A 257 -27.34 24.64 -22.39
CA LEU A 257 -27.50 23.50 -21.50
C LEU A 257 -26.50 22.43 -21.93
N CYS A 258 -25.65 21.99 -21.01
CA CYS A 258 -24.57 21.06 -21.30
C CYS A 258 -24.69 19.77 -20.49
N VAL A 259 -24.58 18.64 -21.16
CA VAL A 259 -24.50 17.31 -20.54
C VAL A 259 -23.03 16.94 -20.35
N LEU A 260 -22.63 16.68 -19.11
CA LEU A 260 -21.28 16.23 -18.74
C LEU A 260 -21.26 14.71 -18.62
N ALA A 261 -20.98 14.04 -19.74
CA ALA A 261 -20.85 12.59 -19.77
C ALA A 261 -19.70 12.10 -18.86
N LEU A 262 -18.63 12.89 -18.70
CA LEU A 262 -17.50 12.52 -17.84
C LEU A 262 -17.88 12.35 -16.36
N ASN A 263 -18.86 13.11 -15.89
CA ASN A 263 -19.26 13.09 -14.48
C ASN A 263 -19.96 11.79 -14.08
N ILE A 264 -20.57 11.05 -15.02
CA ILE A 264 -21.13 9.73 -14.70
C ILE A 264 -20.03 8.72 -14.32
N LEU A 265 -18.86 8.79 -14.99
CA LEU A 265 -17.73 7.93 -14.69
C LEU A 265 -17.07 8.34 -13.38
N ASN A 266 -16.86 9.65 -13.19
CA ASN A 266 -16.30 10.20 -11.96
C ASN A 266 -17.16 9.81 -10.75
N GLU A 267 -18.48 9.96 -10.83
CA GLU A 267 -19.42 9.55 -9.78
C GLU A 267 -19.15 8.10 -9.34
N LYS A 268 -19.04 7.15 -10.29
CA LYS A 268 -18.82 5.72 -9.96
C LYS A 268 -17.42 5.45 -9.42
N ILE A 269 -16.39 6.09 -9.99
CA ILE A 269 -15.01 5.97 -9.51
C ILE A 269 -14.93 6.43 -8.06
N PHE A 270 -15.41 7.63 -7.74
CA PHE A 270 -15.29 8.19 -6.40
C PHE A 270 -16.14 7.44 -5.36
N ILE A 271 -17.27 6.84 -5.75
CA ILE A 271 -18.03 5.94 -4.86
C ILE A 271 -17.17 4.73 -4.49
N PHE A 272 -16.58 4.07 -5.49
CA PHE A 272 -15.72 2.92 -5.27
C PHE A 272 -14.50 3.28 -4.41
N LEU A 273 -13.85 4.41 -4.71
CA LEU A 273 -12.67 4.89 -3.97
C LEU A 273 -12.98 5.18 -2.51
N TRP A 274 -14.16 5.73 -2.21
CA TRP A 274 -14.57 6.01 -0.84
C TRP A 274 -14.58 4.73 0.01
N PHE A 275 -15.29 3.69 -0.44
CA PHE A 275 -15.34 2.41 0.29
C PHE A 275 -13.96 1.77 0.37
N TRP A 276 -13.20 1.80 -0.72
CA TRP A 276 -11.86 1.24 -0.77
C TRP A 276 -10.91 1.91 0.24
N PHE A 277 -10.93 3.23 0.34
CA PHE A 277 -10.07 3.98 1.28
C PHE A 277 -10.44 3.76 2.74
N ILE A 278 -11.74 3.63 3.06
CA ILE A 278 -12.16 3.27 4.41
C ILE A 278 -11.66 1.87 4.78
N ILE A 279 -11.87 0.88 3.91
CA ILE A 279 -11.37 -0.49 4.13
C ILE A 279 -9.85 -0.49 4.30
N LEU A 280 -9.13 0.20 3.40
CA LEU A 280 -7.68 0.28 3.44
C LEU A 280 -7.18 0.96 4.72
N SER A 281 -7.86 2.01 5.18
CA SER A 281 -7.54 2.71 6.44
C SER A 281 -7.72 1.80 7.65
N VAL A 282 -8.82 1.05 7.72
CA VAL A 282 -9.08 0.09 8.81
C VAL A 282 -8.03 -1.01 8.82
N VAL A 283 -7.76 -1.64 7.67
CA VAL A 283 -6.75 -2.71 7.56
C VAL A 283 -5.35 -2.20 7.93
N SER A 284 -5.02 -0.97 7.54
CA SER A 284 -3.73 -0.34 7.87
C SER A 284 -3.62 0.01 9.36
N GLY A 285 -4.72 0.49 9.97
CA GLY A 285 -4.78 0.73 11.41
C GLY A 285 -4.59 -0.57 12.20
N LEU A 286 -5.27 -1.65 11.80
CA LEU A 286 -5.09 -2.98 12.41
C LEU A 286 -3.65 -3.50 12.26
N ALA A 287 -2.99 -3.23 11.13
CA ALA A 287 -1.59 -3.60 10.91
C ALA A 287 -0.65 -2.87 11.88
N ILE A 288 -0.83 -1.56 12.05
CA ILE A 288 -0.06 -0.77 13.03
C ILE A 288 -0.29 -1.28 14.45
N VAL A 289 -1.53 -1.59 14.82
CA VAL A 289 -1.84 -2.18 16.15
C VAL A 289 -1.14 -3.53 16.32
N TYR A 290 -1.16 -4.39 15.29
CA TYR A 290 -0.45 -5.66 15.31
C TYR A 290 1.07 -5.47 15.45
N SER A 291 1.66 -4.54 14.71
CA SER A 291 3.08 -4.19 14.80
C SER A 291 3.46 -3.62 16.16
N ALA A 292 2.62 -2.76 16.75
CA ALA A 292 2.79 -2.28 18.12
C ALA A 292 2.73 -3.43 19.13
N ALA A 293 1.82 -4.40 18.96
CA ALA A 293 1.75 -5.59 19.80
C ALA A 293 2.99 -6.49 19.67
N VAL A 294 3.64 -6.55 18.49
CA VAL A 294 4.90 -7.27 18.30
C VAL A 294 6.07 -6.58 19.01
N ILE A 295 6.09 -5.24 19.01
CA ILE A 295 7.12 -4.43 19.68
C ILE A 295 7.00 -4.50 21.20
N LEU A 296 5.78 -4.35 21.73
CA LEU A 296 5.54 -4.22 23.17
C LEU A 296 5.39 -5.55 23.90
N LEU A 297 4.82 -6.59 23.26
CA LEU A 297 4.45 -7.84 23.92
C LEU A 297 5.36 -9.00 23.48
N PRO A 298 6.22 -9.54 24.36
CA PRO A 298 7.01 -10.74 24.06
C PRO A 298 6.14 -11.97 23.78
N SER A 299 4.95 -12.07 24.39
CA SER A 299 4.00 -13.17 24.17
C SER A 299 3.52 -13.25 22.71
N THR A 300 3.41 -12.12 22.02
CA THR A 300 3.04 -12.08 20.58
C THR A 300 4.15 -12.71 19.74
N ARG A 301 5.41 -12.39 20.05
CA ARG A 301 6.59 -12.95 19.37
C ARG A 301 6.67 -14.47 19.56
N GLU A 302 6.45 -14.93 20.78
CA GLU A 302 6.37 -16.35 21.12
C GLU A 302 5.24 -17.06 20.34
N THR A 303 4.05 -16.47 20.31
CA THR A 303 2.89 -17.01 19.59
C THR A 303 3.17 -17.12 18.09
N ILE A 304 3.86 -16.15 17.49
CA ILE A 304 4.24 -16.19 16.07
C ILE A 304 5.20 -17.36 15.80
N LEU A 305 6.22 -17.54 16.63
CA LEU A 305 7.18 -18.64 16.47
C LEU A 305 6.50 -20.02 16.59
N LYS A 306 5.62 -20.18 17.59
CA LYS A 306 4.90 -21.45 17.84
C LYS A 306 3.82 -21.74 16.81
N ARG A 307 2.94 -20.78 16.51
CA ARG A 307 1.75 -21.02 15.66
C ARG A 307 2.04 -20.86 14.17
N ARG A 308 2.78 -19.83 13.77
CA ARG A 308 3.02 -19.52 12.35
C ARG A 308 4.17 -20.35 11.79
N PHE A 309 5.28 -20.46 12.52
CA PHE A 309 6.46 -21.18 12.07
C PHE A 309 6.55 -22.63 12.59
N ARG A 310 5.60 -23.06 13.45
CA ARG A 310 5.56 -24.41 14.04
C ARG A 310 6.87 -24.80 14.75
N PHE A 311 7.57 -23.82 15.34
CA PHE A 311 8.80 -24.07 16.06
C PHE A 311 8.49 -24.69 17.43
N GLY A 312 9.01 -25.90 17.67
CA GLY A 312 8.50 -26.84 18.68
C GLY A 312 9.29 -26.93 19.99
N SER A 313 10.48 -26.32 20.10
CA SER A 313 11.28 -26.37 21.33
C SER A 313 10.89 -25.25 22.29
N PRO A 314 10.21 -25.53 23.43
CA PRO A 314 9.75 -24.48 24.35
C PRO A 314 10.93 -23.66 24.91
N ASN A 315 12.03 -24.34 25.27
CA ASN A 315 13.25 -23.70 25.78
C ASN A 315 13.94 -22.86 24.68
N GLY A 316 13.92 -23.34 23.44
CA GLY A 316 14.46 -22.61 22.29
C GLY A 316 13.67 -21.33 21.97
N VAL A 317 12.34 -21.41 22.03
CA VAL A 317 11.46 -20.24 21.82
C VAL A 317 11.72 -19.18 22.88
N GLU A 318 11.78 -19.58 24.15
CA GLU A 318 12.02 -18.66 25.27
C GLU A 318 13.39 -17.99 25.15
N ALA A 319 14.44 -18.76 24.83
CA ALA A 319 15.78 -18.24 24.60
C ALA A 319 15.80 -17.21 23.46
N LEU A 320 15.18 -17.52 22.32
CA LEU A 320 15.08 -16.60 21.18
C LEU A 320 14.34 -15.31 21.54
N VAL A 321 13.16 -15.39 22.18
CA VAL A 321 12.35 -14.20 22.51
C VAL A 321 13.05 -13.30 23.54
N LYS A 322 13.74 -13.88 24.53
CA LYS A 322 14.46 -13.12 25.56
C LYS A 322 15.77 -12.49 25.04
N ARG A 323 16.45 -13.16 24.11
CA ARG A 323 17.78 -12.75 23.61
C ARG A 323 17.74 -11.97 22.32
N THR A 324 16.63 -11.95 21.58
CA THR A 324 16.49 -11.15 20.35
C THR A 324 15.81 -9.82 20.62
N GLN A 325 16.35 -8.75 20.02
CA GLN A 325 15.69 -7.45 19.99
C GLN A 325 14.58 -7.47 18.92
N VAL A 326 13.75 -6.42 18.93
CA VAL A 326 12.69 -6.23 17.91
C VAL A 326 13.30 -6.24 16.50
N GLY A 327 14.47 -5.60 16.35
CA GLY A 327 15.30 -5.60 15.15
C GLY A 327 15.48 -6.98 14.53
N ASP A 328 16.06 -7.87 15.34
CA ASP A 328 16.43 -9.23 14.95
C ASP A 328 15.19 -10.09 14.74
N PHE A 329 14.16 -9.91 15.57
CA PHE A 329 12.90 -10.64 15.44
C PHE A 329 12.19 -10.33 14.11
N LEU A 330 12.20 -9.08 13.65
CA LEU A 330 11.63 -8.73 12.36
C LEU A 330 12.40 -9.40 11.21
N LEU A 331 13.73 -9.39 11.25
CA LEU A 331 14.53 -10.07 10.23
C LEU A 331 14.23 -11.58 10.20
N LEU A 332 14.17 -12.23 11.37
CA LEU A 332 13.77 -13.63 11.49
C LEU A 332 12.35 -13.86 10.92
N HIS A 333 11.41 -12.96 11.23
CA HIS A 333 10.06 -13.02 10.69
C HIS A 333 10.03 -12.96 9.16
N LEU A 334 10.76 -12.02 8.55
CA LEU A 334 10.86 -11.88 7.10
C LEU A 334 11.58 -13.08 6.47
N LEU A 335 12.61 -13.61 7.12
CA LEU A 335 13.34 -14.79 6.65
C LEU A 335 12.43 -16.02 6.63
N GLY A 336 11.63 -16.23 7.68
CA GLY A 336 10.67 -17.32 7.77
C GLY A 336 9.55 -17.25 6.72
N GLN A 337 9.27 -16.07 6.14
CA GLN A 337 8.35 -15.94 5.00
C GLN A 337 8.98 -16.35 3.66
N ASN A 338 10.32 -16.39 3.59
CA ASN A 338 11.06 -16.66 2.35
C ASN A 338 11.65 -18.07 2.30
N ILE A 339 11.90 -18.70 3.43
CA ILE A 339 12.49 -20.04 3.55
C ILE A 339 11.40 -21.08 3.84
N SER A 340 11.60 -22.32 3.41
CA SER A 340 10.70 -23.42 3.78
C SER A 340 10.67 -23.63 5.30
N LEU A 341 9.48 -23.93 5.84
CA LEU A 341 9.25 -24.14 7.29
C LEU A 341 10.23 -25.13 7.93
N ARG A 342 10.60 -26.20 7.22
CA ARG A 342 11.55 -27.21 7.71
C ARG A 342 12.95 -26.64 7.89
N VAL A 343 13.51 -26.01 6.85
CA VAL A 343 14.87 -25.42 6.90
C VAL A 343 14.90 -24.26 7.89
N TYR A 344 13.85 -23.45 7.95
CA TYR A 344 13.74 -22.38 8.92
C TYR A 344 13.72 -22.90 10.38
N GLY A 345 13.03 -24.03 10.63
CA GLY A 345 13.08 -24.71 11.93
C GLY A 345 14.47 -25.18 12.32
N GLU A 346 15.20 -25.81 11.38
CA GLU A 346 16.59 -26.26 11.58
C GLU A 346 17.54 -25.07 11.88
N VAL A 347 17.35 -23.92 11.21
CA VAL A 347 18.09 -22.67 11.47
C VAL A 347 17.79 -22.12 12.86
N LEU A 348 16.51 -22.07 13.26
CA LEU A 348 16.11 -21.56 14.57
C LEU A 348 16.60 -22.44 15.72
N ASP A 349 16.59 -23.76 15.56
CA ASP A 349 17.12 -24.69 16.57
C ASP A 349 18.62 -24.46 16.78
N GLU A 350 19.41 -24.39 15.70
CA GLU A 350 20.86 -24.17 15.79
C GLU A 350 21.18 -22.76 16.34
N LEU A 351 20.45 -21.73 15.93
CA LEU A 351 20.58 -20.39 16.51
C LEU A 351 20.26 -20.38 18.01
N SER A 352 19.18 -21.05 18.42
CA SER A 352 18.80 -21.17 19.84
C SER A 352 19.86 -21.90 20.65
N ARG A 353 20.46 -22.97 20.09
CA ARG A 353 21.53 -23.73 20.73
C ARG A 353 22.77 -22.85 20.97
N ARG A 354 23.18 -22.05 19.99
CA ARG A 354 24.32 -21.12 20.13
C ARG A 354 24.05 -20.01 21.15
N LEU A 355 22.84 -19.48 21.17
CA LEU A 355 22.41 -18.48 22.16
C LEU A 355 22.40 -19.04 23.60
N ILE A 356 22.08 -20.33 23.77
CA ILE A 356 22.13 -21.03 25.06
C ILE A 356 23.58 -21.37 25.45
N LEU A 357 24.40 -21.87 24.52
CA LEU A 357 25.79 -22.27 24.78
C LEU A 357 26.71 -21.09 25.09
N GLY A 358 26.52 -19.93 24.45
CA GLY A 358 27.23 -18.69 24.80
C GLY A 358 26.95 -18.18 26.22
N CYS A 359 26.04 -18.82 26.96
CA CYS A 359 25.71 -18.51 28.35
C CYS A 359 26.55 -19.29 29.37
N ASN A 360 27.25 -20.36 28.95
CA ASN A 360 28.19 -21.07 29.80
C ASN A 360 29.60 -20.53 29.50
N PRO A 361 30.25 -19.75 30.40
CA PRO A 361 31.70 -19.68 30.34
C PRO A 361 32.23 -21.13 30.38
N PRO A 362 33.32 -21.47 29.69
CA PRO A 362 33.89 -22.81 29.80
C PRO A 362 34.13 -23.06 31.28
N SER A 363 33.29 -23.92 31.88
CA SER A 363 33.49 -24.39 33.24
C SER A 363 34.89 -24.97 33.24
N ALA A 364 35.80 -24.40 34.02
CA ALA A 364 37.12 -24.96 34.21
C ALA A 364 36.95 -26.47 34.46
N PRO A 365 37.71 -27.34 33.77
CA PRO A 365 37.56 -28.78 33.93
C PRO A 365 37.67 -29.11 35.42
N SER A 366 36.74 -29.91 35.92
CA SER A 366 36.74 -30.31 37.33
C SER A 366 38.10 -30.93 37.67
N THR A 367 38.67 -30.55 38.81
CA THR A 367 39.99 -31.00 39.29
C THR A 367 40.14 -32.51 39.44
N LEU A 368 39.07 -33.28 39.20
CA LEU A 368 39.06 -34.75 39.14
C LEU A 368 39.65 -35.33 37.85
N GLU A 369 39.86 -34.53 36.80
CA GLU A 369 40.52 -34.97 35.55
C GLU A 369 42.01 -34.61 35.46
N MET A 370 42.58 -33.99 36.51
CA MET A 370 44.03 -33.76 36.59
C MET A 370 44.74 -34.99 37.15
N ALA A 371 44.88 -36.03 36.32
CA ALA A 371 45.91 -37.04 36.55
C ALA A 371 47.29 -36.40 36.32
N PRO A 372 48.28 -36.61 37.21
CA PRO A 372 49.57 -35.95 37.09
C PRO A 372 50.38 -36.43 35.87
N ILE A 373 50.98 -35.43 35.25
CA ILE A 373 51.95 -35.45 34.15
C ILE A 373 53.28 -35.95 34.71
N TYR A 374 53.60 -37.25 34.75
CA TYR A 374 54.99 -37.78 34.72
C TYR A 374 54.95 -39.32 34.53
N PRO A 375 55.84 -39.92 33.72
CA PRO A 375 55.96 -41.37 33.65
C PRO A 375 56.65 -41.92 34.91
N ASP A 376 56.16 -43.05 35.44
CA ASP A 376 56.78 -43.77 36.55
C ASP A 376 58.20 -44.22 36.18
N ILE A 377 59.17 -43.83 36.99
CA ILE A 377 60.56 -44.29 36.87
C ILE A 377 60.62 -45.68 37.50
N ASP A 378 60.75 -46.70 36.64
CA ASP A 378 60.98 -48.09 37.06
C ASP A 378 62.23 -48.20 37.96
N LYS A 379 62.00 -48.70 39.17
CA LYS A 379 63.05 -49.17 40.08
C LYS A 379 63.69 -50.44 39.50
N PHE A 380 64.77 -50.28 38.75
CA PHE A 380 65.68 -51.40 38.49
C PHE A 380 66.43 -51.75 39.77
N ALA A 381 66.34 -53.03 40.13
CA ALA A 381 66.89 -53.65 41.31
C ALA A 381 68.43 -53.55 41.34
N LYS A 382 68.97 -53.30 42.54
CA LYS A 382 70.38 -53.57 42.86
C LYS A 382 70.58 -55.08 42.88
N GLU A 383 71.30 -55.62 41.90
CA GLU A 383 72.08 -56.84 42.12
C GLU A 383 73.42 -56.43 42.72
N THR A 384 73.61 -56.72 43.99
CA THR A 384 74.92 -56.74 44.66
C THR A 384 75.42 -58.17 44.70
N GLU A 385 76.54 -58.40 44.01
CA GLU A 385 77.65 -59.34 44.21
C GLU A 385 77.46 -60.46 45.25
N THR A 386 77.61 -61.73 44.83
CA THR A 386 78.78 -62.59 45.09
C THR A 386 78.63 -63.98 44.50
#